data_AF-A0A0C1IX07-F1
#
_entry.id   AF-A0A0C1IX07-F1
#
_cell.length_a   1.000
_cell.length_b   1.000
_cell.length_c   1.000
_cell.angle_alpha   90.00
_cell.angle_beta   90.00
_cell.angle_gamma   90.00
#
_symmetry.space_group_name_H-M   'P 1'
#
loop_
_entity.id
_entity.type
_entity.pdbx_description
1 polymer ?
#
loop_
_entity_poly.entity_id
_entity_poly.type
_entity_poly.pdbx_seq_one_letter_code
_entity_poly.pdbx_strand_id
1 'polypeptide(L)' 'MKKLVLAAALTAAASTAYAGNLEEPVVEAPVVVEETQGSSQGIILPLILLVVVAAAVAAG' A
#
# COMPACT_ATOMS: atom_id res chain seq x y z
N MET A 1 0.09 27.29 9.89
CA MET A 1 0.82 26.25 10.66
C MET A 1 0.11 24.89 10.69
N LYS A 2 -1.22 24.82 10.79
CA LYS A 2 -1.97 23.54 10.78
C LYS A 2 -1.87 22.74 9.47
N LYS A 3 -1.77 23.43 8.32
CA LYS A 3 -1.67 22.83 6.98
C LYS A 3 -0.38 22.03 6.76
N LEU A 4 0.71 22.43 7.40
CA LEU A 4 2.02 21.78 7.26
C LEU A 4 2.10 20.49 8.10
N VAL A 5 1.48 20.50 9.28
CA VAL A 5 1.40 19.31 10.14
C VAL A 5 0.62 18.19 9.44
N LEU A 6 -0.51 18.53 8.79
CA LEU A 6 -1.29 17.55 8.03
C LEU A 6 -0.54 17.03 6.80
N ALA A 7 0.14 17.92 6.07
CA ALA A 7 0.97 17.53 4.93
C ALA A 7 2.11 16.59 5.36
N ALA A 8 2.81 16.90 6.45
CA ALA A 8 3.89 16.06 6.97
C ALA A 8 3.38 14.69 7.44
N ALA A 9 2.23 14.64 8.12
CA ALA A 9 1.60 13.39 8.54
C ALA A 9 1.19 12.52 7.35
N LEU A 10 0.63 13.11 6.29
CA LEU A 10 0.26 12.39 5.07
C LEU A 10 1.47 11.84 4.33
N THR A 11 2.52 12.64 4.17
CA THR A 11 3.76 12.20 3.50
C THR A 11 4.44 11.08 4.28
N ALA A 12 4.47 11.16 5.61
CA ALA A 12 5.02 10.11 6.47
C ALA A 12 4.19 8.81 6.44
N ALA A 13 2.86 8.91 6.28
CA ALA A 13 2.01 7.75 6.09
C ALA A 13 2.20 7.11 4.69
N ALA A 14 2.48 7.92 3.67
CA ALA A 14 2.66 7.45 2.30
C ALA A 14 4.03 6.79 2.04
N SER A 15 5.04 7.03 2.88
CA SER A 15 6.41 6.54 2.65
C SER A 15 6.57 5.01 2.63
N THR A 16 5.57 4.23 3.05
CA THR A 16 5.61 2.76 2.99
C THR A 16 4.94 2.18 1.73
N ALA A 17 4.31 3.01 0.89
CA ALA A 17 3.63 2.60 -0.32
C ALA A 17 4.58 2.48 -1.53
N TYR A 18 5.71 1.79 -1.38
CA TYR A 18 6.70 1.58 -2.44
C TYR A 18 6.68 0.13 -2.91
N ALA A 19 6.35 -0.10 -4.18
CA ALA A 19 6.56 -1.39 -4.82
C ALA A 19 8.07 -1.56 -5.03
N GLY A 20 8.70 -2.48 -4.31
CA GLY A 20 10.14 -2.75 -4.39
C GLY A 20 10.62 -3.07 -5.81
N ASN A 21 11.94 -3.12 -6.00
CA ASN A 21 12.52 -3.46 -7.29
C ASN A 21 12.31 -4.95 -7.62
N LEU A 22 12.21 -5.28 -8.91
CA LEU A 22 12.16 -6.68 -9.34
C LEU A 22 13.49 -7.34 -8.99
N GLU A 23 13.42 -8.39 -8.18
CA GLU A 23 14.58 -9.21 -7.87
C GLU A 23 15.08 -9.88 -9.16
N GLU A 24 16.40 -9.95 -9.34
CA GLU A 24 16.99 -10.51 -10.55
C GLU A 24 16.49 -11.96 -10.73
N PRO A 25 15.88 -12.29 -11.88
CA PRO A 25 15.23 -13.58 -12.07
C PRO A 25 16.27 -14.71 -11.96
N VAL A 26 16.11 -15.54 -10.93
CA VAL A 26 16.96 -16.72 -10.71
C VAL A 26 16.76 -17.68 -11.89
N VAL A 27 17.84 -17.96 -12.62
CA VAL A 27 17.84 -18.85 -13.78
C VAL A 27 17.67 -20.31 -13.29
N GLU A 28 16.47 -20.83 -13.57
CA GLU A 28 15.91 -22.19 -13.46
C GLU A 28 16.69 -23.31 -12.75
N ALA A 29 16.12 -23.77 -11.63
CA ALA A 29 15.96 -25.19 -11.30
C ALA A 29 14.78 -25.35 -10.30
N PRO A 30 14.18 -26.55 -10.21
CA PRO A 30 12.93 -27.02 -10.82
C PRO A 30 11.66 -26.14 -10.66
N VAL A 31 10.64 -26.44 -11.49
CA VAL A 31 9.29 -25.85 -11.52
C VAL A 31 8.58 -25.90 -10.16
N VAL A 32 8.92 -24.98 -9.26
CA VAL A 32 7.99 -24.51 -8.26
C VAL A 32 7.06 -23.58 -9.03
N VAL A 33 5.80 -23.98 -9.19
CA VAL A 33 4.77 -23.05 -9.63
C VAL A 33 4.71 -22.00 -8.53
N GLU A 34 5.49 -20.92 -8.68
CA GLU A 34 5.37 -19.77 -7.82
C GLU A 34 3.95 -19.26 -8.05
N GLU A 35 3.06 -19.56 -7.10
CA GLU A 35 1.77 -18.90 -7.04
C GLU A 35 2.10 -17.42 -6.91
N THR A 36 2.02 -16.70 -8.04
CA THR A 36 2.19 -15.27 -8.07
C THR A 36 1.20 -14.70 -7.07
N GLN A 37 1.71 -14.31 -5.90
CA GLN A 37 0.92 -13.57 -4.94
C GLN A 37 0.71 -12.21 -5.58
N GLY A 38 -0.48 -12.05 -6.18
CA GLY A 38 -0.78 -10.85 -6.95
C GLY A 38 -0.46 -9.60 -6.16
N SER A 39 0.32 -8.68 -6.74
CA SER A 39 0.73 -7.41 -6.12
C SER A 39 -0.45 -6.53 -5.69
N SER A 40 -1.68 -6.91 -6.05
CA SER A 40 -2.94 -6.24 -5.68
C SER A 40 -3.47 -6.58 -4.29
N GLN A 41 -2.92 -7.56 -3.54
CA GLN A 41 -3.40 -7.84 -2.18
C GLN A 41 -3.22 -6.63 -1.23
N GLY A 42 -2.27 -5.74 -1.52
CA GLY A 42 -2.04 -4.51 -0.76
C GLY A 42 -3.15 -3.45 -0.88
N ILE A 43 -4.12 -3.58 -1.81
CA ILE A 43 -5.18 -2.58 -2.01
C ILE A 43 -6.33 -2.66 -1.00
N ILE A 44 -6.46 -3.80 -0.31
CA ILE A 44 -7.52 -4.04 0.67
C ILE A 44 -7.40 -3.06 1.85
N LEU A 45 -6.18 -2.85 2.34
CA LEU A 45 -5.92 -1.95 3.48
C LEU A 45 -6.26 -0.47 3.17
N PRO A 46 -5.84 0.11 2.02
CA PRO A 46 -6.28 1.43 1.56
C PRO A 46 -7.80 1.56 1.41
N LEU A 47 -8.48 0.55 0.85
CA LEU A 47 -9.94 0.59 0.68
C LEU A 47 -10.68 0.66 2.02
N ILE A 48 -10.25 -0.15 3.00
CA ILE A 48 -10.80 -0.12 4.35
C ILE A 48 -10.59 1.25 5.00
N LEU A 49 -9.38 1.82 4.86
CA LEU A 49 -9.08 3.15 5.39
C LEU A 49 -9.96 4.23 4.76
N LEU A 50 -10.18 4.18 3.44
CA LEU A 50 -11.04 5.13 2.73
C LEU A 50 -12.49 5.07 3.25
N VAL A 51 -13.02 3.87 3.49
CA VAL A 51 -14.36 3.68 4.07
C VAL A 51 -14.43 4.29 5.48
N VAL A 52 -13.41 4.08 6.32
CA VAL A 52 -13.36 4.65 7.68
C VAL A 52 -13.33 6.17 7.65
N VAL A 53 -12.54 6.78 6.75
CA VAL A 53 -12.49 8.24 6.58
C VAL A 53 -13.83 8.77 6.08
N ALA A 54 -14.45 8.12 5.10
CA ALA A 54 -15.76 8.51 4.58
C ALA A 54 -16.84 8.45 5.67
N ALA A 55 -16.83 7.40 6.50
CA ALA A 55 -17.75 7.26 7.63
C ALA A 55 -17.54 8.36 8.69
N ALA A 56 -16.29 8.70 9.01
CA ALA A 56 -15.97 9.77 9.95
C ALA A 56 -16.43 11.15 9.45
N VAL A 57 -16.34 11.41 8.14
CA VAL A 57 -16.85 12.65 7.52
C VAL A 57 -18.37 12.68 7.50
N ALA A 58 -19.04 11.56 7.23
CA ALA A 58 -20.50 11.48 7.17
C ALA A 58 -21.19 11.53 8.54
N ALA A 59 -20.48 11.16 9.62
CA ALA A 59 -20.99 11.15 10.99
C ALA A 59 -20.73 12.47 11.76
N GLY A 60 -19.99 13.41 11.17
CA GLY A 60 -19.67 14.73 11.75
C GLY A 60 -20.48 15.88 11.18
#